data_AF-A0A1Q2CXP8-F1
#
_entry.id   AF-A0A1Q2CXP8-F1
#
_cell.length_a   1.000
_cell.length_b   1.000
_cell.length_c   1.000
_cell.angle_alpha   90.00
_cell.angle_beta   90.00
_cell.angle_gamma   90.00
#
_symmetry.space_group_name_H-M   'P 1'
#
loop_
_entity.id
_entity.type
_entity.pdbx_description
1 polymer ?
#
loop_
_entity_poly.entity_id
_entity_poly.type
_entity_poly.pdbx_seq_one_letter_code
_entity_poly.pdbx_strand_id
1 'polypeptide(L)'
;MTNQFDPTAWNTGADLLDAAREAWETSSFQAVQSQPVSGNGSVPVDALLAKKTAELKLKWYDLIGEVGVAMGSDVSKMRATAANYAASEEQAVAANERFWE
;
A
#
# COMPACT_ATOMS: atom_id res chain seq x y z
N MET A 1 17.63 -26.54 4.57
CA MET A 1 17.80 -25.09 4.81
C MET A 1 16.68 -24.66 5.71
N THR A 2 16.98 -24.29 6.94
CA THR A 2 16.00 -23.65 7.83
C THR A 2 15.73 -22.26 7.29
N ASN A 3 14.49 -21.99 6.86
CA ASN A 3 14.03 -20.63 6.57
C ASN A 3 14.00 -19.87 7.91
N GLN A 4 15.14 -19.32 8.33
CA GLN A 4 15.20 -18.44 9.48
C GLN A 4 14.60 -17.10 9.10
N PHE A 5 13.78 -16.54 9.97
CA PHE A 5 13.18 -15.23 9.77
C PHE A 5 14.28 -14.16 9.80
N ASP A 6 14.25 -13.23 8.84
CA ASP A 6 15.19 -12.10 8.76
C ASP A 6 14.43 -10.76 8.93
N PRO A 7 14.50 -10.14 10.12
CA PRO A 7 13.85 -8.85 10.38
C PRO A 7 14.33 -7.73 9.45
N THR A 8 15.59 -7.79 8.99
CA THR A 8 16.18 -6.76 8.12
C THR A 8 15.56 -6.81 6.73
N ALA A 9 15.37 -8.01 6.19
CA ALA A 9 14.67 -8.21 4.92
C ALA A 9 13.21 -7.74 5.00
N TRP A 10 12.53 -7.95 6.13
CA TRP A 10 11.16 -7.49 6.34
C TRP A 10 11.05 -5.96 6.43
N ASN A 11 11.95 -5.29 7.15
CA ASN A 11 11.99 -3.83 7.18
C ASN A 11 12.32 -3.25 5.80
N THR A 12 13.29 -3.83 5.10
CA THR A 12 13.65 -3.41 3.73
C THR A 12 12.46 -3.58 2.77
N GLY A 13 11.75 -4.71 2.84
CA GLY A 13 10.54 -4.95 2.06
C GLY A 13 9.42 -3.95 2.39
N ALA A 14 9.26 -3.59 3.67
CA ALA A 14 8.30 -2.59 4.10
C ALA A 14 8.62 -1.21 3.50
N ASP A 15 9.89 -0.80 3.49
CA ASP A 15 10.31 0.49 2.92
C ASP A 15 10.11 0.55 1.41
N LEU A 16 10.40 -0.55 0.69
CA LEU A 16 10.12 -0.66 -0.75
C LEU A 16 8.62 -0.57 -1.05
N LEU A 17 7.78 -1.21 -0.22
CA LEU A 17 6.33 -1.18 -0.38
C LEU A 17 5.75 0.20 -0.03
N ASP A 18 6.30 0.89 0.97
CA ASP A 18 5.91 2.25 1.35
C ASP A 18 6.26 3.25 0.23
N ALA A 19 7.45 3.12 -0.37
CA ALA A 19 7.82 3.91 -1.54
C ALA A 19 6.89 3.66 -2.75
N ALA A 20 6.49 2.40 -2.96
CA ALA A 20 5.52 2.07 -4.00
C ALA A 20 4.13 2.65 -3.70
N ARG A 21 3.70 2.68 -2.43
CA ARG A 21 2.45 3.31 -1.99
C ARG A 21 2.48 4.81 -2.25
N GLU A 22 3.57 5.50 -1.90
CA GLU A 22 3.71 6.94 -2.14
C GLU A 22 3.66 7.27 -3.65
N ALA A 23 4.32 6.46 -4.47
CA ALA A 23 4.26 6.60 -5.94
C ALA A 23 2.84 6.36 -6.47
N TRP A 24 2.12 5.35 -5.94
CA TRP A 24 0.72 5.08 -6.25
C TRP A 24 -0.18 6.27 -5.90
N GLU A 25 -0.10 6.78 -4.68
CA GLU A 25 -0.88 7.93 -4.21
C GLU A 25 -0.61 9.18 -5.06
N THR A 26 0.66 9.46 -5.37
CA THR A 26 1.04 10.60 -6.21
C THR A 26 0.52 10.48 -7.65
N SER A 27 0.67 9.31 -8.28
CA SER A 27 0.22 9.09 -9.66
C SER A 27 -1.31 9.11 -9.78
N SER A 28 -1.99 8.53 -8.80
CA SER A 28 -3.45 8.45 -8.77
C SER A 28 -4.11 9.79 -8.47
N PHE A 29 -3.45 10.67 -7.71
CA PHE A 29 -3.91 12.04 -7.48
C PHE A 29 -4.07 12.85 -8.78
N GLN A 30 -3.22 12.62 -9.79
CA GLN A 30 -3.36 13.25 -11.10
C GLN A 30 -4.64 12.80 -11.82
N ALA A 31 -5.00 11.53 -11.69
CA ALA A 31 -6.25 11.00 -12.23
C ALA A 31 -7.48 11.60 -11.52
N VAL A 32 -7.38 11.85 -10.20
CA VAL A 32 -8.43 12.54 -9.44
C VAL A 32 -8.62 13.99 -9.90
N GLN A 33 -7.53 14.69 -10.21
CA GLN A 33 -7.57 16.09 -10.69
C GLN A 33 -7.98 16.25 -12.16
N SER A 34 -8.00 15.17 -12.93
CA SER A 34 -8.36 15.24 -14.35
C SER A 34 -9.77 15.83 -14.54
N GLN A 35 -9.88 16.80 -15.45
CA GLN A 35 -11.16 17.43 -15.77
C GLN A 35 -12.11 16.39 -16.38
N PRO A 36 -13.40 16.38 -15.99
CA PRO A 36 -14.37 15.49 -16.61
C PRO A 36 -14.49 15.80 -18.11
N VAL A 37 -14.68 14.75 -18.91
CA VAL A 37 -15.01 14.90 -20.33
C VAL A 37 -16.29 15.71 -20.44
N SER A 38 -16.25 16.83 -21.17
CA SER A 38 -17.43 17.68 -21.35
C SER A 38 -18.40 16.99 -22.32
N GLY A 39 -19.65 16.82 -21.89
CA GLY A 39 -20.72 16.27 -22.73
C GLY A 39 -21.29 17.27 -23.75
N ASN A 40 -20.71 18.48 -23.84
CA ASN A 40 -21.19 19.59 -24.65
C ASN A 40 -20.65 19.56 -26.10
N GLY A 41 -20.08 18.44 -26.51
CA GLY A 41 -19.55 18.30 -27.86
C GLY A 41 -20.64 18.21 -28.92
N SER A 42 -20.26 18.52 -30.17
CA SER A 42 -21.18 18.61 -31.31
C SER A 42 -21.59 17.25 -31.88
N VAL A 43 -21.02 16.15 -31.38
CA VAL A 43 -21.34 14.78 -31.82
C VAL A 43 -21.97 13.95 -30.69
N PRO A 44 -22.97 13.09 -30.98
CA PRO A 44 -23.66 12.26 -29.97
C PRO A 44 -22.75 11.36 -29.13
N VAL A 45 -21.56 11.01 -29.67
CA VAL A 45 -20.56 10.20 -28.98
C VAL A 45 -20.02 10.91 -27.74
N ASP A 46 -19.93 12.24 -27.73
CA ASP A 46 -19.36 13.01 -26.63
C ASP A 46 -20.23 12.93 -25.36
N ALA A 47 -21.56 13.01 -25.53
CA ALA A 47 -22.51 12.84 -24.44
C ALA A 47 -22.46 11.42 -23.86
N LEU A 48 -22.30 10.40 -24.71
CA LEU A 48 -22.15 9.01 -24.27
C LEU A 48 -20.83 8.81 -23.51
N LEU A 49 -19.73 9.37 -24.03
CA LEU A 49 -18.41 9.30 -23.41
C LEU A 49 -18.39 9.98 -22.04
N ALA A 50 -18.99 11.18 -21.93
CA ALA A 50 -19.12 11.90 -20.67
C ALA A 50 -19.92 11.10 -19.63
N LYS A 51 -21.06 10.53 -20.05
CA LYS A 51 -21.90 9.68 -19.17
C LYS A 51 -21.13 8.45 -18.68
N LYS A 52 -20.46 7.72 -19.58
CA LYS A 52 -19.71 6.51 -19.24
C LYS A 52 -18.51 6.81 -18.34
N THR A 53 -17.83 7.93 -18.59
CA THR A 53 -16.72 8.40 -17.74
C THR A 53 -17.24 8.73 -16.33
N ALA A 54 -18.37 9.42 -16.21
CA ALA A 54 -18.97 9.74 -14.92
C ALA A 54 -19.39 8.48 -14.13
N GLU A 55 -19.95 7.46 -14.80
CA GLU A 55 -20.32 6.18 -14.20
C GLU A 55 -19.12 5.41 -13.61
N LEU A 56 -17.94 5.55 -14.22
CA LEU A 56 -16.71 4.87 -13.79
C LEU A 56 -15.91 5.66 -12.75
N LYS A 57 -16.08 6.99 -12.70
CA LYS A 57 -15.26 7.89 -11.88
C LYS A 57 -15.21 7.50 -10.41
N LEU A 58 -16.37 7.27 -9.78
CA LEU A 58 -16.43 6.94 -8.35
C LEU A 58 -15.78 5.58 -8.06
N LYS A 59 -16.11 4.56 -8.85
CA LYS A 59 -15.52 3.22 -8.70
C LYS A 59 -14.01 3.23 -8.87
N TRP A 60 -13.51 4.07 -9.76
CA TRP A 60 -12.08 4.26 -9.96
C TRP A 60 -11.41 4.88 -8.72
N TYR A 61 -12.05 5.88 -8.10
CA TYR A 61 -11.54 6.49 -6.87
C TYR A 61 -11.57 5.53 -5.68
N ASP A 62 -12.64 4.74 -5.53
CA ASP A 62 -12.73 3.72 -4.49
C ASP A 62 -11.58 2.71 -4.63
N LEU A 63 -11.37 2.19 -5.84
CA LEU A 63 -10.28 1.25 -6.13
C LEU A 63 -8.89 1.83 -5.80
N ILE A 64 -8.64 3.08 -6.19
CA ILE A 64 -7.39 3.78 -5.87
C ILE A 64 -7.15 3.83 -4.36
N GLY A 65 -8.18 4.24 -3.62
CA GLY A 65 -8.12 4.37 -2.17
C GLY A 65 -7.91 3.02 -1.47
N GLU A 66 -8.64 1.98 -1.89
CA GLU A 66 -8.52 0.63 -1.33
C GLU A 66 -7.11 0.06 -1.49
N VAL A 67 -6.49 0.25 -2.65
CA VAL A 67 -5.10 -0.18 -2.89
C VAL A 67 -4.13 0.55 -1.97
N GLY A 68 -4.24 1.87 -1.83
CA GLY A 68 -3.39 2.65 -0.93
C GLY A 68 -3.51 2.20 0.53
N VAL A 69 -4.75 1.99 1.00
CA VAL A 69 -5.03 1.48 2.36
C VAL A 69 -4.44 0.08 2.57
N ALA A 70 -4.61 -0.83 1.61
CA ALA A 70 -4.07 -2.18 1.68
C ALA A 70 -2.53 -2.17 1.79
N MET A 71 -1.86 -1.39 0.93
CA MET A 71 -0.40 -1.25 0.96
C MET A 71 0.08 -0.68 2.30
N GLY A 72 -0.56 0.38 2.82
CA GLY A 72 -0.19 0.96 4.12
C GLY A 72 -0.41 0.01 5.30
N SER A 73 -1.50 -0.76 5.26
CA SER A 73 -1.76 -1.84 6.23
C SER A 73 -0.63 -2.88 6.22
N ASP A 74 -0.19 -3.31 5.04
CA ASP A 74 0.81 -4.36 4.92
C ASP A 74 2.21 -3.85 5.32
N VAL A 75 2.58 -2.62 4.95
CA VAL A 75 3.79 -1.95 5.49
C VAL A 75 3.80 -1.98 7.01
N SER A 76 2.67 -1.60 7.64
CA SER A 76 2.55 -1.55 9.10
C SER A 76 2.71 -2.93 9.72
N LYS A 77 2.10 -3.97 9.14
CA LYS A 77 2.25 -5.36 9.60
C LYS A 77 3.67 -5.87 9.43
N MET A 78 4.33 -5.54 8.33
CA MET A 78 5.72 -5.96 8.07
C MET A 78 6.67 -5.38 9.13
N ARG A 79 6.58 -4.08 9.38
CA ARG A 79 7.37 -3.40 10.43
C ARG A 79 7.08 -3.97 11.82
N ALA A 80 5.80 -4.18 12.15
CA ALA A 80 5.40 -4.77 13.43
C ALA A 80 5.93 -6.20 13.60
N THR A 81 5.90 -7.02 12.54
CA THR A 81 6.41 -8.40 12.57
C THR A 81 7.92 -8.41 12.81
N ALA A 82 8.67 -7.55 12.10
CA ALA A 82 10.12 -7.42 12.32
C ALA A 82 10.46 -6.98 13.75
N ALA A 83 9.74 -5.99 14.29
CA ALA A 83 9.93 -5.50 15.65
C ALA A 83 9.60 -6.58 16.70
N ASN A 84 8.48 -7.29 16.55
CA ASN A 84 8.06 -8.35 17.47
C ASN A 84 9.07 -9.52 17.48
N TYR A 85 9.62 -9.88 16.32
CA TYR A 85 10.63 -10.93 16.24
C TYR A 85 11.91 -10.52 16.99
N ALA A 86 12.42 -9.31 16.75
CA ALA A 86 13.61 -8.79 17.43
C ALA A 86 13.44 -8.80 18.96
N ALA A 87 12.28 -8.36 19.46
CA ALA A 87 11.97 -8.40 20.89
C ALA A 87 11.92 -9.83 21.45
N SER A 88 11.41 -10.79 20.67
CA SER A 88 11.34 -12.20 21.10
C SER A 88 12.70 -12.88 21.17
N GLU A 89 13.61 -12.58 20.24
CA GLU A 89 15.00 -13.06 20.26
C GLU A 89 15.76 -12.49 21.45
N GLU A 90 15.62 -11.18 21.74
CA GLU A 90 16.24 -10.54 22.90
C GLU A 90 15.77 -11.17 24.21
N GLN A 91 14.47 -11.45 24.34
CA GLN A 91 13.92 -12.17 25.50
C GLN A 91 14.45 -13.60 25.61
N ALA A 92 14.59 -14.32 24.48
CA ALA A 92 15.13 -15.68 24.47
C ALA A 92 16.61 -15.71 24.88
N VAL A 93 17.42 -14.76 24.39
CA VAL A 93 18.84 -14.62 24.79
C VAL A 93 18.94 -14.32 26.28
N ALA A 94 18.21 -13.31 26.78
CA ALA A 94 18.24 -12.93 28.19
C ALA A 94 17.74 -14.05 29.12
N ALA A 95 16.76 -14.86 28.69
CA ALA A 95 16.30 -16.02 29.43
C ALA A 95 17.34 -17.15 29.45
N ASN A 96 18.04 -17.37 28.34
CA ASN A 96 19.09 -18.38 28.24
C ASN A 96 20.33 -18.00 29.06
N GLU A 97 20.72 -16.73 29.07
CA GLU A 97 21.81 -16.21 29.92
C GLU A 97 21.53 -16.47 31.41
N ARG A 98 20.30 -16.21 31.87
CA ARG A 98 19.88 -16.47 33.27
C ARG A 98 19.81 -17.96 33.66
N PHE A 99 19.74 -18.86 32.69
CA PHE A 99 19.63 -20.30 32.98
C PHE A 99 21.00 -20.95 33.21
N TRP A 100 22.07 -20.34 32.67
CA TRP A 100 23.43 -20.87 32.74
C TRP A 100 24.36 -20.09 33.70
N GLU A 101 23.88 -19.00 34.29
CA GLU A 101 24.44 -18.35 35.49
C GLU A 101 23.92 -18.99 36.78
#